data_AF-A0A223KSN5-F1
#
_entry.id   AF-A0A223KSN5-F1
#
_cell.length_a   1.000
_cell.length_b   1.000
_cell.length_c   1.000
_cell.angle_alpha   90.00
_cell.angle_beta   90.00
_cell.angle_gamma   90.00
#
_symmetry.space_group_name_H-M   'P 1'
#
loop_
_entity.id
_entity.type
_entity.pdbx_description
1 polymer ?
#
loop_
_entity_poly.entity_id
_entity_poly.type
_entity_poly.pdbx_seq_one_letter_code
_entity_poly.pdbx_strand_id
1 'polypeptide(L)'
;MKGYLDRIEDDKYAVILVEEIGKEYVLSKDQLPDGSSIHSYFDVKIEDDRITSLTLDEKTSISEQQKVDSMMAKLRSKSKGSKFSKK
;
A
#
# COMPACT_ATOMS: atom_id res chain seq x y z
N MET A 1 -14.94 10.06 -4.94
CA MET A 1 -14.89 10.99 -3.80
C MET A 1 -13.53 10.87 -3.16
N LYS A 2 -13.05 11.89 -2.44
CA LYS A 2 -11.75 11.82 -1.76
C LYS A 2 -11.94 11.52 -0.28
N GLY A 3 -11.21 10.52 0.19
CA GLY A 3 -11.14 10.13 1.59
C GLY A 3 -9.74 10.39 2.14
N TYR A 4 -9.66 10.80 3.39
CA TYR A 4 -8.43 11.04 4.12
C TYR A 4 -8.33 10.05 5.28
N LEU A 5 -7.22 9.33 5.40
CA LEU A 5 -7.00 8.42 6.52
C LEU A 5 -6.57 9.20 7.75
N ASP A 6 -7.50 9.35 8.70
CA ASP A 6 -7.29 10.10 9.92
C ASP A 6 -6.50 9.28 10.95
N ARG A 7 -6.96 8.05 11.23
CA ARG A 7 -6.33 7.15 12.21
C ARG A 7 -6.51 5.68 11.86
N ILE A 8 -5.63 4.86 12.42
CA ILE A 8 -5.73 3.39 12.39
C ILE A 8 -5.91 2.93 13.84
N GLU A 9 -7.01 2.24 14.11
CA GLU A 9 -7.32 1.61 15.40
C GLU A 9 -6.85 0.16 15.43
N ASP A 10 -6.16 -0.21 16.52
CA ASP A 10 -5.64 -1.57 16.79
C ASP A 10 -4.81 -2.19 15.66
N ASP A 11 -4.24 -1.36 14.78
CA ASP A 11 -3.59 -1.80 13.54
C ASP A 11 -4.48 -2.71 12.67
N LYS A 12 -5.79 -2.65 12.87
CA LYS A 12 -6.77 -3.55 12.27
C LYS A 12 -7.89 -2.81 11.55
N TYR A 13 -8.27 -1.64 12.05
CA TYR A 13 -9.33 -0.82 11.47
C TYR A 13 -8.79 0.54 11.07
N ALA A 14 -9.13 0.99 9.87
CA ALA A 14 -8.74 2.26 9.31
C ALA A 14 -9.95 3.19 9.27
N VAL A 15 -9.80 4.39 9.84
CA VAL A 15 -10.83 5.42 9.88
C VAL A 15 -10.54 6.44 8.78
N ILE A 16 -11.41 6.46 7.78
CA ILE A 16 -11.31 7.38 6.64
C ILE A 16 -12.39 8.44 6.73
N LEU A 17 -11.97 9.69 6.78
CA LEU A 17 -12.83 10.85 6.72
C LEU A 17 -13.06 11.27 5.26
N VAL A 18 -14.31 11.26 4.82
CA VAL A 18 -14.68 11.70 3.47
C VAL A 18 -15.17 13.13 3.56
N GLU A 19 -14.29 14.09 3.24
CA GLU A 19 -14.55 15.53 3.37
C GLU A 19 -15.76 15.99 2.54
N GLU A 20 -16.00 15.34 1.40
CA GLU A 20 -17.09 15.67 0.47
C GLU A 20 -18.48 15.52 1.11
N ILE A 21 -18.63 14.57 2.03
CA ILE A 21 -19.89 14.28 2.76
C ILE A 21 -19.76 14.50 4.26
N GLY A 22 -18.58 14.86 4.76
CA GLY A 22 -18.29 15.04 6.18
C GLY A 22 -18.56 13.79 7.03
N LYS A 23 -18.43 12.60 6.46
CA LYS A 23 -18.68 11.32 7.15
C LYS A 23 -17.38 10.55 7.36
N GLU A 24 -17.28 9.88 8.50
CA GLU A 24 -16.22 8.92 8.82
C GLU A 24 -16.67 7.51 8.42
N TYR A 25 -15.77 6.77 7.81
CA TYR A 25 -15.96 5.37 7.44
C TYR A 25 -14.86 4.53 8.06
N VAL A 26 -15.26 3.45 8.72
CA VAL A 26 -14.33 2.48 9.30
C VAL A 26 -14.27 1.27 8.38
N LEU A 27 -13.08 0.92 7.91
CA LEU A 27 -12.81 -0.25 7.08
C LEU A 27 -11.69 -1.07 7.69
N SER A 28 -11.57 -2.33 7.28
CA SER A 28 -10.46 -3.16 7.77
C SER A 28 -9.15 -2.76 7.08
N LYS A 29 -8.03 -2.80 7.82
CA LYS A 29 -6.70 -2.55 7.27
C LYS A 29 -6.36 -3.52 6.14
N ASP A 30 -6.92 -4.73 6.17
CA ASP A 30 -6.76 -5.72 5.09
C ASP A 30 -7.42 -5.29 3.76
N GLN A 31 -8.31 -4.29 3.80
CA GLN A 31 -8.92 -3.69 2.62
C GLN A 31 -8.19 -2.42 2.16
N LEU A 32 -7.25 -1.92 2.96
CA LEU A 32 -6.37 -0.84 2.51
C LEU A 32 -5.40 -1.41 1.47
N PRO A 33 -5.18 -0.70 0.36
CA PRO A 33 -4.10 -1.05 -0.56
C PRO A 33 -2.74 -0.97 0.16
N ASP A 34 -1.81 -1.84 -0.23
CA ASP A 34 -0.44 -1.81 0.27
C ASP A 34 0.19 -0.42 0.05
N GLY A 35 0.97 0.06 1.01
CA GLY A 35 1.53 1.42 0.99
C GLY A 35 0.68 2.49 1.69
N SER A 36 -0.53 2.13 2.14
CA SER A 36 -1.40 3.02 2.92
C SER A 36 -0.75 3.45 4.25
N SER A 37 -0.63 4.76 4.46
CA SER A 37 -0.11 5.36 5.70
C SER A 37 -1.11 6.35 6.30
N ILE A 38 -1.03 6.56 7.62
CA ILE A 38 -1.82 7.60 8.31
C ILE A 38 -1.52 8.94 7.63
N HIS A 39 -2.55 9.77 7.39
CA HIS A 39 -2.51 11.00 6.58
C HIS A 39 -2.46 10.80 5.05
N SER A 40 -2.59 9.58 4.53
CA SER A 40 -2.71 9.35 3.08
C SER A 40 -4.11 9.71 2.57
N TYR A 41 -4.14 10.20 1.32
CA TYR A 41 -5.37 10.45 0.58
C TYR A 41 -5.71 9.24 -0.29
N PHE A 42 -7.00 8.90 -0.32
CA PHE A 42 -7.54 7.78 -1.05
C PHE A 42 -8.67 8.25 -1.96
N ASP A 43 -8.72 7.69 -3.15
CA ASP A 43 -9.92 7.72 -3.98
C ASP A 43 -10.88 6.66 -3.44
N VAL A 44 -11.98 7.14 -2.85
CA VAL A 44 -13.05 6.30 -2.33
C VAL A 44 -14.25 6.30 -3.28
N LYS A 45 -14.77 5.10 -3.54
CA LYS A 45 -16.08 4.91 -4.16
C LYS A 45 -17.05 4.42 -3.11
N ILE A 46 -18.14 5.18 -2.97
CA ILE A 46 -19.24 4.86 -2.07
C ILE A 46 -20.44 4.46 -2.94
N GLU A 47 -20.98 3.28 -2.71
CA GLU A 47 -22.26 2.83 -3.26
C GLU A 47 -23.11 2.31 -2.10
N ASP A 48 -24.41 2.65 -2.09
CA ASP A 48 -25.35 2.27 -1.02
C ASP A 48 -24.88 2.63 0.41
N ASP A 49 -24.26 3.80 0.57
CA ASP A 49 -23.70 4.31 1.85
C ASP A 49 -22.58 3.42 2.43
N ARG A 50 -21.92 2.60 1.59
CA ARG A 50 -20.76 1.77 1.93
C ARG A 50 -19.62 2.01 0.97
N ILE A 51 -18.38 1.98 1.50
CA ILE A 51 -17.19 2.00 0.65
C ILE A 51 -17.11 0.67 -0.10
N THR A 52 -17.22 0.73 -1.43
CA THR A 52 -17.08 -0.44 -2.32
C THR A 52 -15.69 -0.55 -2.92
N SER A 53 -14.97 0.57 -3.04
CA SER A 53 -13.61 0.58 -3.56
C SER A 53 -12.78 1.65 -2.86
N LEU A 54 -11.56 1.27 -2.52
CA LEU A 54 -10.55 2.16 -1.98
C LEU A 54 -9.28 2.06 -2.84
N THR A 55 -8.87 3.16 -3.42
CA THR A 55 -7.67 3.22 -4.25
C THR A 55 -6.75 4.27 -3.65
N LEU A 56 -5.53 3.88 -3.25
CA LEU A 56 -4.51 4.86 -2.91
C LEU A 56 -4.20 5.63 -4.19
N ASP A 57 -4.18 6.96 -4.12
CA ASP A 57 -3.78 7.80 -5.26
C ASP A 57 -2.26 7.68 -5.44
N GLU A 58 -1.87 6.51 -5.95
CA GLU A 58 -0.51 6.00 -6.01
C GLU A 58 -0.09 5.97 -7.48
N LYS A 59 0.02 7.14 -8.10
CA LYS A 59 0.70 7.29 -9.40
C LYS A 59 2.17 6.85 -9.39
N THR A 60 2.68 6.21 -8.33
CA THR A 60 4.11 6.05 -8.07
C THR A 60 4.56 4.65 -7.64
N SER A 61 3.70 3.62 -7.56
CA SER A 61 4.14 2.30 -7.04
C SER A 61 4.30 1.17 -8.05
N ILE A 62 4.00 1.40 -9.34
CA ILE A 62 4.47 0.49 -10.40
C ILE A 62 6.02 0.44 -10.47
N SER A 63 6.70 1.43 -9.89
CA SER A 63 8.17 1.52 -9.80
C SER A 63 8.78 0.67 -8.66
N GLU A 64 8.04 0.38 -7.59
CA GLU A 64 8.62 -0.23 -6.37
C GLU A 64 8.67 -1.77 -6.46
N GLN A 65 7.67 -2.41 -7.07
CA GLN A 65 7.66 -3.87 -7.24
C GLN A 65 8.80 -4.37 -8.14
N GLN A 66 9.19 -3.58 -9.16
CA GLN A 66 10.29 -3.95 -10.05
C GLN A 66 11.68 -3.82 -9.39
N LYS A 67 11.82 -2.98 -8.36
CA LYS A 67 13.11 -2.75 -7.69
C LYS A 67 13.48 -3.88 -6.73
N VAL A 68 12.50 -4.42 -6.00
CA VAL A 68 12.74 -5.47 -5.00
C VAL A 68 13.23 -6.78 -5.65
N ASP A 69 12.62 -7.19 -6.77
CA ASP A 69 13.06 -8.41 -7.47
C ASP A 69 14.48 -8.29 -8.05
N SER A 70 14.88 -7.10 -8.50
CA SER A 70 16.23 -6.88 -9.06
C SER A 70 17.35 -6.99 -8.01
N MET A 71 17.09 -6.62 -6.76
CA MET A 71 18.07 -6.71 -5.68
C MET A 71 18.25 -8.16 -5.18
N MET A 72 17.16 -8.94 -5.12
CA MET A 72 17.21 -10.38 -4.79
C MET A 72 17.95 -11.21 -5.83
N ALA A 73 17.82 -10.87 -7.13
CA ALA A 73 18.52 -11.56 -8.21
C ALA A 73 20.05 -11.36 -8.14
N LYS A 74 20.52 -10.15 -7.77
CA LYS A 74 21.96 -9.84 -7.63
C LYS A 74 22.61 -10.52 -6.42
N LEU A 75 21.88 -10.73 -5.33
CA LEU A 75 22.40 -11.46 -4.17
C LEU A 75 22.52 -12.96 -4.46
N ARG A 76 21.54 -13.55 -5.16
CA ARG A 76 21.59 -14.98 -5.52
C ARG A 76 22.69 -15.31 -6.53
N SER A 77 22.96 -14.44 -7.51
CA SER A 77 24.01 -14.70 -8.51
C SER A 77 25.43 -14.67 -7.96
N LYS A 78 25.67 -13.99 -6.81
CA LYS A 78 26.98 -14.00 -6.14
C LYS A 78 27.25 -15.22 -5.27
N SER A 79 26.24 -16.06 -4.99
CA SER A 79 26.36 -17.24 -4.11
C SER A 79 26.73 -18.55 -4.81
N LYS A 80 26.62 -18.62 -6.15
CA LYS A 80 26.97 -19.81 -6.93
C LYS A 80 28.18 -19.55 -7.83
N GLY A 81 29.38 -19.63 -7.26
CA GLY A 81 30.60 -19.73 -8.06
C GLY A 81 31.85 -19.12 -7.47
N SER A 82 32.13 -19.32 -6.17
CA SER A 82 33.53 -19.28 -5.71
C SER A 82 34.29 -20.41 -6.42
N LYS A 83 34.92 -20.11 -7.55
CA LYS A 83 36.03 -20.89 -8.10
C LYS A 83 37.31 -20.16 -7.75
N PHE A 84 37.73 -20.34 -6.51
CA PHE A 84 39.14 -20.22 -6.14
C PHE A 84 39.92 -21.26 -6.96
N SER A 85 40.44 -20.85 -8.11
CA SER A 85 41.43 -21.63 -8.85
C SER A 85 42.81 -21.24 -8.33
N LYS A 86 43.35 -22.08 -7.44
CA LYS A 86 44.76 -22.03 -7.04
C LYS A 86 45.54 -22.93 -8.00
N LYS A 87 46.22 -22.35 -8.97
CA LYS A 87 47.52 -22.81 -9.49
C LYS A 87 48.13 -21.78 -10.41
#